data_AF-A0A4Z0JMG6-F1
#
_entry.id   AF-A0A4Z0JMG6-F1
#
_cell.length_a   1.000
_cell.length_b   1.000
_cell.length_c   1.000
_cell.angle_alpha   90.00
_cell.angle_beta   90.00
_cell.angle_gamma   90.00
#
_symmetry.space_group_name_H-M   'P 1'
#
loop_
_entity.id
_entity.type
_entity.pdbx_description
1 polymer ?
#
loop_
_entity_poly.entity_id
_entity_poly.type
_entity_poly.pdbx_seq_one_letter_code
_entity_poly.pdbx_strand_id
1 'polypeptide(L)'
;MKILIGNQKNNDDQLSNAIVNAKDGDVIELLPGSYFTKDNPLICTITNNISIVGKTYDNEAVKLYASFTVVQGTIVIFKNLLLSYTANDENTLSAYDGSKIYGDNVTIDRNTSDSWDTIYGQNSYFSFKESQIGTGNKTKAIGLSLDHSKLFAQNTTFAYLFAKNSTVYLKNSVIFNKLELRRKTNLFFRDLQIDTTLVNAKNDLAVKSNSSFQGQDLRFYRQSPNVRILKSNFQVEKFNPQLNKIHFKYDKTSKVLADKQTPKNEFS
;
A
#
# COMPACT_ATOMS: atom_id res chain seq x y z
N MET A 1 18.48 12.52 17.59
CA MET A 1 19.88 12.57 17.12
C MET A 1 19.92 12.29 15.62
N LYS A 2 20.98 12.70 14.90
CA LYS A 2 21.22 12.25 13.51
C LYS A 2 22.35 11.23 13.48
N ILE A 3 22.13 10.10 12.82
CA ILE A 3 23.08 9.00 12.70
C ILE A 3 23.30 8.75 11.21
N LEU A 4 24.52 8.98 10.71
CA LEU A 4 24.85 8.77 9.29
C LEU A 4 25.46 7.38 9.08
N ILE A 5 24.86 6.57 8.22
CA ILE A 5 25.35 5.22 7.85
C ILE A 5 25.74 5.17 6.38
N GLY A 6 26.69 4.27 6.04
CA GLY A 6 27.17 4.02 4.68
C GLY A 6 28.52 4.67 4.37
N ASN A 7 29.19 5.26 5.37
CA ASN A 7 30.53 5.85 5.26
C ASN A 7 31.65 4.85 5.60
N GLN A 8 31.31 3.63 6.02
CA GLN A 8 32.24 2.56 6.41
C GLN A 8 31.83 1.24 5.72
N LYS A 9 32.78 0.29 5.66
CA LYS A 9 32.57 -1.01 4.99
C LYS A 9 31.56 -1.93 5.69
N ASN A 10 31.34 -1.75 6.99
CA ASN A 10 30.42 -2.55 7.81
C ASN A 10 29.07 -1.85 8.00
N ASN A 11 28.55 -1.22 6.94
CA ASN A 11 27.31 -0.44 6.96
C ASN A 11 26.10 -1.24 7.49
N ASP A 12 26.04 -2.55 7.24
CA ASP A 12 24.97 -3.44 7.73
C ASP A 12 24.95 -3.54 9.26
N ASP A 13 26.12 -3.78 9.88
CA ASP A 13 26.27 -3.84 11.34
C ASP A 13 26.00 -2.47 11.97
N GLN A 14 26.43 -1.39 11.32
CA GLN A 14 26.14 -0.06 11.80
C GLN A 14 24.64 0.26 11.74
N LEU A 15 23.95 -0.12 10.66
CA LEU A 15 22.52 0.12 10.51
C LEU A 15 21.71 -0.70 11.51
N SER A 16 22.00 -1.99 11.65
CA SER A 16 21.31 -2.85 12.62
C SER A 16 21.46 -2.32 14.04
N ASN A 17 22.69 -1.95 14.43
CA ASN A 17 22.96 -1.34 15.74
C ASN A 17 22.27 0.03 15.90
N ALA A 18 22.24 0.85 14.86
CA ALA A 18 21.58 2.15 14.90
C ALA A 18 20.07 2.00 15.12
N ILE A 19 19.41 1.03 14.47
CA ILE A 19 17.98 0.78 14.63
C ILE A 19 17.69 0.23 16.05
N VAL A 20 18.45 -0.77 16.50
CA VAL A 20 18.25 -1.42 17.81
C VAL A 20 18.47 -0.44 18.97
N ASN A 21 19.47 0.42 18.87
CA ASN A 21 19.83 1.36 19.94
C ASN A 21 19.23 2.76 19.76
N ALA A 22 18.40 2.97 18.73
CA ALA A 22 17.78 4.26 18.49
C ALA A 22 16.89 4.67 19.66
N LYS A 23 16.84 5.98 19.92
CA LYS A 23 15.91 6.61 20.83
C LYS A 23 14.79 7.28 20.05
N ASP A 24 13.70 7.57 20.74
CA ASP A 24 12.61 8.36 20.20
C ASP A 24 13.11 9.70 19.61
N GLY A 25 12.70 9.96 18.37
CA GLY A 25 13.09 11.14 17.60
C GLY A 25 14.43 11.01 16.85
N ASP A 26 15.08 9.85 16.88
CA ASP A 26 16.31 9.65 16.10
C ASP A 26 16.04 9.56 14.59
N VAL A 27 16.99 10.09 13.83
CA VAL A 27 16.99 10.11 12.37
C VAL A 27 18.24 9.39 11.89
N ILE A 28 18.04 8.25 11.24
CA ILE A 28 19.08 7.44 10.61
C ILE A 28 19.14 7.85 9.13
N GLU A 29 20.21 8.55 8.76
CA GLU A 29 20.45 8.98 7.38
C GLU A 29 21.35 7.97 6.65
N LEU A 30 20.95 7.54 5.47
CA LEU A 30 21.62 6.50 4.69
C LEU A 30 22.24 7.09 3.42
N LEU A 31 23.55 6.91 3.25
CA LEU A 31 24.23 7.19 1.99
C LEU A 31 23.79 6.20 0.89
N PRO A 32 23.91 6.56 -0.40
CA PRO A 32 23.66 5.64 -1.51
C PRO A 32 24.40 4.31 -1.33
N GLY A 33 23.69 3.21 -1.55
CA GLY A 33 24.21 1.87 -1.31
C GLY A 33 23.11 0.85 -1.10
N SER A 34 23.52 -0.42 -1.02
CA SER A 34 22.68 -1.50 -0.53
C SER A 34 23.03 -1.80 0.92
N TYR A 35 22.01 -2.02 1.72
CA TYR A 35 22.09 -2.39 3.12
C TYR A 35 21.41 -3.73 3.30
N PHE A 36 22.16 -4.66 3.88
CA PHE A 36 21.89 -6.10 3.88
C PHE A 36 21.91 -6.67 2.46
N THR A 37 21.82 -8.00 2.35
CA THR A 37 21.81 -8.67 1.04
C THR A 37 20.47 -9.35 0.81
N LYS A 38 20.18 -9.68 -0.45
CA LYS A 38 18.97 -10.43 -0.80
C LYS A 38 18.92 -11.80 -0.12
N ASP A 39 20.08 -12.40 0.09
CA ASP A 39 20.23 -13.73 0.68
C ASP A 39 20.30 -13.68 2.22
N ASN A 40 20.61 -12.52 2.78
CA ASN A 40 20.65 -12.27 4.22
C ASN A 40 19.97 -10.94 4.57
N PRO A 41 18.65 -10.82 4.39
CA PRO A 41 17.92 -9.60 4.72
C PRO A 41 17.81 -9.43 6.24
N LEU A 42 17.76 -8.19 6.71
CA LEU A 42 17.50 -7.89 8.11
C LEU A 42 16.04 -8.20 8.47
N ILE A 43 15.80 -8.94 9.56
CA ILE A 43 14.48 -9.02 10.18
C ILE A 43 14.57 -8.28 11.50
N CYS A 44 13.77 -7.22 11.67
CA CYS A 44 13.90 -6.34 12.83
C CYS A 44 12.54 -5.84 13.31
N THR A 45 12.40 -5.78 14.63
CA THR A 45 11.27 -5.13 15.29
C THR A 45 11.67 -3.71 15.69
N ILE A 46 10.94 -2.71 15.22
CA ILE A 46 11.15 -1.30 15.58
C ILE A 46 10.20 -0.95 16.73
N THR A 47 10.79 -0.58 17.87
CA THR A 47 10.06 -0.26 19.10
C THR A 47 10.05 1.23 19.43
N ASN A 48 10.99 2.00 18.88
CA ASN A 48 11.14 3.44 19.12
C ASN A 48 10.69 4.29 17.93
N ASN A 49 10.30 5.52 18.21
CA ASN A 49 9.87 6.51 17.22
C ASN A 49 11.07 6.98 16.40
N ILE A 50 11.23 6.53 15.15
CA ILE A 50 12.44 6.82 14.36
C ILE A 50 12.13 7.23 12.92
N SER A 51 13.11 7.88 12.29
CA SER A 51 13.11 8.14 10.85
C SER A 51 14.29 7.44 10.18
N ILE A 52 14.05 6.78 9.04
CA ILE A 52 15.07 6.18 8.19
C ILE A 52 15.00 6.87 6.82
N VAL A 53 16.07 7.58 6.46
CA VAL A 53 16.05 8.56 5.36
C VAL A 53 17.24 8.36 4.41
N GLY A 54 16.99 8.09 3.14
CA GLY A 54 18.00 8.14 2.10
C GLY A 54 18.47 9.57 1.82
N LYS A 55 19.78 9.77 1.64
CA LYS A 55 20.40 11.08 1.43
C LYS A 55 20.15 11.68 0.03
N THR A 56 19.64 10.90 -0.90
CA THR A 56 19.35 11.31 -2.28
C THR A 56 17.86 11.33 -2.53
N TYR A 57 17.40 12.00 -3.59
CA TYR A 57 15.98 11.94 -4.00
C TYR A 57 15.66 10.71 -4.85
N ASP A 58 16.66 10.08 -5.46
CA ASP A 58 16.47 8.78 -6.10
C ASP A 58 16.28 7.72 -5.01
N ASN A 59 15.07 7.16 -4.91
CA ASN A 59 14.74 6.16 -3.90
C ASN A 59 15.38 4.79 -4.20
N GLU A 60 15.80 4.54 -5.45
CA GLU A 60 16.54 3.34 -5.84
C GLU A 60 18.03 3.42 -5.45
N ALA A 61 18.55 4.62 -5.15
CA ALA A 61 19.95 4.77 -4.75
C ALA A 61 20.24 4.20 -3.35
N VAL A 62 19.21 4.05 -2.51
CA VAL A 62 19.30 3.48 -1.16
C VAL A 62 18.38 2.26 -1.07
N LYS A 63 18.96 1.06 -1.04
CA LYS A 63 18.21 -0.20 -1.02
C LYS A 63 18.41 -0.91 0.31
N LEU A 64 17.33 -1.11 1.04
CA LEU A 64 17.31 -1.88 2.29
C LEU A 64 16.65 -3.22 2.02
N TYR A 65 17.41 -4.29 2.21
CA TYR A 65 16.85 -5.65 2.20
C TYR A 65 16.43 -6.01 3.62
N ALA A 66 15.16 -5.75 3.97
CA ALA A 66 14.67 -5.94 5.33
C ALA A 66 13.17 -6.24 5.43
N SER A 67 12.80 -6.96 6.50
CA SER A 67 11.46 -7.06 7.05
C SER A 67 11.40 -6.27 8.36
N PHE A 68 10.49 -5.30 8.43
CA PHE A 68 10.26 -4.52 9.63
C PHE A 68 8.90 -4.83 10.26
N THR A 69 8.92 -5.14 11.56
CA THR A 69 7.71 -5.16 12.39
C THR A 69 7.68 -3.94 13.29
N VAL A 70 6.66 -3.09 13.14
CA VAL A 70 6.46 -1.89 13.95
C VAL A 70 5.40 -2.16 15.00
N VAL A 71 5.81 -2.05 16.26
CA VAL A 71 4.98 -2.42 17.41
C VAL A 71 4.04 -1.30 17.85
N GLN A 72 3.23 -1.61 18.86
CA GLN A 72 2.20 -0.76 19.39
C GLN A 72 2.65 0.69 19.65
N GLY A 73 1.88 1.65 19.13
CA GLY A 73 2.06 3.08 19.39
C GLY A 73 3.31 3.73 18.78
N THR A 74 4.17 2.95 18.11
CA THR A 74 5.42 3.44 17.51
C THR A 74 5.19 4.17 16.20
N ILE A 75 5.94 5.26 15.98
CA ILE A 75 5.94 6.06 14.76
C ILE A 75 7.21 5.77 13.97
N VAL A 76 7.07 5.36 12.71
CA VAL A 76 8.21 5.17 11.81
C VAL A 76 8.02 5.99 10.54
N ILE A 77 9.06 6.72 10.17
CA ILE A 77 9.11 7.53 8.95
C ILE A 77 10.16 6.94 8.01
N PHE A 78 9.75 6.55 6.81
CA PHE A 78 10.65 6.17 5.72
C PHE A 78 10.66 7.26 4.66
N LYS A 79 11.84 7.62 4.16
CA LYS A 79 11.97 8.63 3.11
C LYS A 79 13.09 8.32 2.14
N ASN A 80 12.81 8.53 0.85
CA ASN A 80 13.79 8.42 -0.25
C ASN A 80 14.59 7.10 -0.25
N LEU A 81 13.89 5.97 -0.12
CA LEU A 81 14.53 4.67 -0.09
C LEU A 81 13.64 3.60 -0.70
N LEU A 82 14.28 2.52 -1.12
CA LEU A 82 13.64 1.26 -1.43
C LEU A 82 13.80 0.32 -0.24
N LEU A 83 12.68 -0.21 0.23
CA LEU A 83 12.60 -1.30 1.19
C LEU A 83 12.11 -2.55 0.47
N SER A 84 12.86 -3.64 0.54
CA SER A 84 12.42 -4.91 -0.02
C SER A 84 12.76 -6.08 0.88
N TYR A 85 11.88 -7.08 0.91
CA TYR A 85 12.19 -8.36 1.55
C TYR A 85 12.14 -9.46 0.49
N THR A 86 13.22 -10.23 0.42
CA THR A 86 13.46 -11.22 -0.63
C THR A 86 13.45 -12.66 -0.13
N ALA A 87 13.32 -12.87 1.19
CA ALA A 87 13.08 -14.17 1.79
C ALA A 87 11.58 -14.46 1.95
N ASN A 88 11.22 -15.70 2.24
CA ASN A 88 9.82 -16.07 2.46
C ASN A 88 9.37 -15.82 3.92
N ASP A 89 8.09 -15.99 4.17
CA ASP A 89 7.45 -16.19 5.48
C ASP A 89 7.29 -14.96 6.38
N GLU A 90 7.57 -13.76 5.87
CA GLU A 90 7.43 -12.49 6.59
C GLU A 90 6.87 -11.42 5.64
N ASN A 91 6.19 -10.39 6.13
CA ASN A 91 5.93 -9.20 5.30
C ASN A 91 7.22 -8.38 5.08
N THR A 92 7.22 -7.46 4.13
CA THR A 92 8.30 -6.45 4.06
C THR A 92 8.12 -5.39 5.14
N LEU A 93 6.87 -5.05 5.45
CA LEU A 93 6.50 -4.18 6.56
C LEU A 93 5.22 -4.66 7.23
N SER A 94 5.25 -4.79 8.55
CA SER A 94 4.08 -5.07 9.37
C SER A 94 3.92 -3.98 10.43
N ALA A 95 2.69 -3.52 10.66
CA ALA A 95 2.42 -2.46 11.64
C ALA A 95 1.16 -2.76 12.47
N TYR A 96 1.33 -2.78 13.79
CA TYR A 96 0.30 -3.22 14.74
C TYR A 96 -0.12 -2.11 15.72
N ASP A 97 -1.35 -2.19 16.20
CA ASP A 97 -1.84 -1.58 17.44
C ASP A 97 -1.48 -0.11 17.64
N GLY A 98 -2.06 0.75 16.82
CA GLY A 98 -1.91 2.21 16.93
C GLY A 98 -0.58 2.74 16.41
N SER A 99 0.31 1.87 15.90
CA SER A 99 1.51 2.30 15.17
C SER A 99 1.17 3.20 13.98
N LYS A 100 2.11 4.07 13.63
CA LYS A 100 1.98 5.04 12.54
C LYS A 100 3.16 4.96 11.60
N ILE A 101 2.88 4.66 10.34
CA ILE A 101 3.86 4.57 9.28
C ILE A 101 3.69 5.76 8.33
N TYR A 102 4.78 6.48 8.10
CA TYR A 102 4.83 7.56 7.13
C TYR A 102 5.88 7.23 6.05
N GLY A 103 5.47 7.22 4.78
CA GLY A 103 6.37 7.05 3.63
C GLY A 103 6.31 8.28 2.72
N ASP A 104 7.47 8.84 2.39
CA ASP A 104 7.60 9.97 1.44
C ASP A 104 8.68 9.63 0.40
N ASN A 105 8.28 9.48 -0.86
CA ASN A 105 9.15 9.02 -1.94
C ASN A 105 9.84 7.68 -1.60
N VAL A 106 9.04 6.65 -1.33
CA VAL A 106 9.53 5.31 -0.98
C VAL A 106 8.97 4.24 -1.92
N THR A 107 9.80 3.26 -2.22
CA THR A 107 9.36 2.00 -2.85
C THR A 107 9.38 0.91 -1.79
N ILE A 108 8.25 0.25 -1.55
CA ILE A 108 8.18 -0.92 -0.68
C ILE A 108 7.73 -2.10 -1.52
N ASP A 109 8.60 -3.09 -1.69
CA ASP A 109 8.36 -4.18 -2.64
C ASP A 109 8.72 -5.56 -2.08
N ARG A 110 8.00 -6.58 -2.56
CA ARG A 110 8.20 -7.97 -2.17
C ARG A 110 8.31 -8.87 -3.39
N ASN A 111 9.52 -9.30 -3.74
CA ASN A 111 9.77 -10.21 -4.85
C ASN A 111 10.22 -11.59 -4.35
N THR A 112 9.29 -12.35 -3.78
CA THR A 112 9.53 -13.66 -3.13
C THR A 112 8.77 -14.77 -3.85
N SER A 113 8.75 -16.03 -3.37
CA SER A 113 7.93 -17.09 -4.00
C SER A 113 6.59 -17.34 -3.31
N ASP A 114 6.45 -16.93 -2.04
CA ASP A 114 5.26 -17.14 -1.22
C ASP A 114 4.06 -16.24 -1.58
N SER A 115 3.00 -16.27 -0.77
CA SER A 115 1.80 -15.46 -0.97
C SER A 115 1.56 -14.42 0.12
N TRP A 116 2.58 -14.13 0.92
CA TRP A 116 2.51 -13.10 1.95
C TRP A 116 2.30 -11.72 1.33
N ASP A 117 1.56 -10.89 2.06
CA ASP A 117 1.33 -9.50 1.69
C ASP A 117 2.66 -8.72 1.74
N THR A 118 2.82 -7.67 0.95
CA THR A 118 4.03 -6.82 1.04
C THR A 118 4.00 -6.00 2.32
N ILE A 119 2.85 -5.36 2.57
CA ILE A 119 2.57 -4.64 3.81
C ILE A 119 1.30 -5.17 4.46
N TYR A 120 1.40 -5.50 5.74
CA TYR A 120 0.23 -5.83 6.58
C TYR A 120 0.06 -4.82 7.72
N GLY A 121 -1.16 -4.32 7.90
CA GLY A 121 -1.50 -3.35 8.93
C GLY A 121 -2.72 -3.78 9.73
N GLN A 122 -2.59 -3.85 11.05
CA GLN A 122 -3.69 -4.14 11.96
C GLN A 122 -3.79 -3.05 13.03
N ASN A 123 -4.96 -2.44 13.17
CA ASN A 123 -5.21 -1.32 14.09
C ASN A 123 -4.23 -0.14 13.92
N SER A 124 -3.67 0.08 12.73
CA SER A 124 -2.56 1.01 12.51
C SER A 124 -2.91 2.15 11.54
N TYR A 125 -1.99 3.10 11.42
CA TYR A 125 -2.13 4.29 10.58
C TYR A 125 -1.01 4.32 9.52
N PHE A 126 -1.38 4.56 8.28
CA PHE A 126 -0.44 4.69 7.17
C PHE A 126 -0.66 6.01 6.45
N SER A 127 0.44 6.67 6.07
CA SER A 127 0.44 7.85 5.22
C SER A 127 1.54 7.73 4.18
N PHE A 128 1.18 7.66 2.90
CA PHE A 128 2.13 7.55 1.79
C PHE A 128 2.03 8.74 0.84
N LYS A 129 3.18 9.23 0.38
CA LYS A 129 3.28 10.31 -0.59
C LYS A 129 4.37 10.00 -1.62
N GLU A 130 4.11 10.23 -2.91
CA GLU A 130 5.05 9.93 -4.00
C GLU A 130 5.63 8.50 -3.92
N SER A 131 4.84 7.52 -3.47
CA SER A 131 5.36 6.20 -3.09
C SER A 131 4.85 5.10 -4.01
N GLN A 132 5.55 3.96 -3.99
CA GLN A 132 5.16 2.76 -4.73
C GLN A 132 5.16 1.54 -3.81
N ILE A 133 4.02 0.85 -3.74
CA ILE A 133 3.87 -0.38 -2.96
C ILE A 133 3.66 -1.53 -3.94
N GLY A 134 4.71 -2.30 -4.17
CA GLY A 134 4.79 -3.39 -5.14
C GLY A 134 4.52 -4.76 -4.54
N THR A 135 4.53 -5.80 -5.38
CA THR A 135 4.49 -7.23 -5.01
C THR A 135 5.43 -8.05 -5.91
N GLY A 136 6.51 -7.42 -6.38
CA GLY A 136 7.37 -7.91 -7.45
C GLY A 136 6.55 -8.26 -8.68
N ASN A 137 6.77 -9.45 -9.23
CA ASN A 137 6.05 -9.94 -10.41
C ASN A 137 4.70 -10.61 -10.08
N LYS A 138 4.31 -10.69 -8.80
CA LYS A 138 3.08 -11.40 -8.42
C LYS A 138 1.86 -10.51 -8.57
N THR A 139 0.86 -11.02 -9.27
CA THR A 139 -0.39 -10.29 -9.53
C THR A 139 -1.51 -10.61 -8.53
N LYS A 140 -1.38 -11.70 -7.77
CA LYS A 140 -2.37 -12.15 -6.78
C LYS A 140 -2.01 -11.79 -5.32
N ALA A 141 -0.75 -11.48 -5.04
CA ALA A 141 -0.31 -11.04 -3.73
C ALA A 141 -0.86 -9.63 -3.43
N ILE A 142 -1.08 -9.33 -2.16
CA ILE A 142 -1.56 -8.01 -1.73
C ILE A 142 -0.35 -7.10 -1.51
N GLY A 143 -0.39 -5.90 -2.08
CA GLY A 143 0.65 -4.88 -1.83
C GLY A 143 0.45 -4.23 -0.46
N LEU A 144 -0.77 -3.81 -0.16
CA LEU A 144 -1.14 -3.26 1.15
C LEU A 144 -2.45 -3.86 1.65
N SER A 145 -2.38 -4.53 2.80
CA SER A 145 -3.46 -5.23 3.47
C SER A 145 -3.78 -4.56 4.80
N LEU A 146 -5.00 -4.05 4.95
CA LEU A 146 -5.42 -3.26 6.12
C LEU A 146 -6.57 -3.94 6.86
N ASP A 147 -6.44 -4.10 8.18
CA ASP A 147 -7.50 -4.51 9.09
C ASP A 147 -7.66 -3.48 10.22
N HIS A 148 -8.86 -2.93 10.40
CA HIS A 148 -9.16 -1.89 11.41
C HIS A 148 -8.22 -0.67 11.38
N SER A 149 -7.74 -0.30 10.20
CA SER A 149 -6.65 0.66 10.03
C SER A 149 -7.09 1.91 9.26
N LYS A 150 -6.22 2.93 9.22
CA LYS A 150 -6.44 4.14 8.41
C LYS A 150 -5.30 4.34 7.42
N LEU A 151 -5.64 4.74 6.19
CA LEU A 151 -4.69 5.05 5.13
C LEU A 151 -4.97 6.43 4.55
N PHE A 152 -3.93 7.25 4.43
CA PHE A 152 -3.88 8.43 3.56
C PHE A 152 -2.82 8.21 2.49
N ALA A 153 -3.15 8.37 1.22
CA ALA A 153 -2.18 8.24 0.14
C ALA A 153 -2.35 9.33 -0.90
N GLN A 154 -1.24 9.96 -1.29
CA GLN A 154 -1.21 10.94 -2.37
C GLN A 154 -0.12 10.57 -3.38
N ASN A 155 -0.43 10.64 -4.68
CA ASN A 155 0.54 10.33 -5.75
C ASN A 155 1.23 8.98 -5.48
N THR A 156 0.44 7.98 -5.10
CA THR A 156 0.94 6.68 -4.63
C THR A 156 0.35 5.57 -5.46
N THR A 157 1.19 4.62 -5.81
CA THR A 157 0.82 3.45 -6.61
C THR A 157 0.81 2.20 -5.75
N PHE A 158 -0.20 1.37 -5.91
CA PHE A 158 -0.32 0.09 -5.22
C PHE A 158 -0.50 -1.05 -6.23
N ALA A 159 0.24 -2.14 -6.05
CA ALA A 159 0.00 -3.37 -6.77
C ALA A 159 -1.41 -3.90 -6.46
N TYR A 160 -1.73 -4.19 -5.20
CA TYR A 160 -3.08 -4.55 -4.78
C TYR A 160 -3.35 -3.91 -3.42
N LEU A 161 -4.40 -3.08 -3.33
CA LEU A 161 -4.91 -2.56 -2.08
C LEU A 161 -6.14 -3.36 -1.59
N PHE A 162 -6.01 -3.97 -0.42
CA PHE A 162 -7.07 -4.69 0.27
C PHE A 162 -7.34 -4.06 1.64
N ALA A 163 -8.60 -3.73 1.93
CA ALA A 163 -8.95 -3.05 3.17
C ALA A 163 -10.22 -3.61 3.83
N LYS A 164 -10.12 -3.91 5.12
CA LYS A 164 -11.16 -4.50 5.97
C LYS A 164 -11.35 -3.66 7.24
N ASN A 165 -12.62 -3.35 7.60
CA ASN A 165 -12.96 -2.49 8.74
C ASN A 165 -12.17 -1.17 8.80
N SER A 166 -11.74 -0.65 7.65
CA SER A 166 -10.71 0.39 7.57
C SER A 166 -11.27 1.68 6.95
N THR A 167 -10.53 2.78 7.09
CA THR A 167 -10.84 4.03 6.39
C THR A 167 -9.68 4.43 5.48
N VAL A 168 -9.95 4.68 4.21
CA VAL A 168 -8.94 4.93 3.19
C VAL A 168 -9.22 6.25 2.47
N TYR A 169 -8.19 7.08 2.30
CA TYR A 169 -8.23 8.33 1.54
C TYR A 169 -7.15 8.29 0.46
N LEU A 170 -7.55 8.34 -0.81
CA LEU A 170 -6.63 8.32 -1.96
C LEU A 170 -6.73 9.61 -2.77
N LYS A 171 -5.58 10.15 -3.20
CA LYS A 171 -5.53 11.29 -4.11
C LYS A 171 -4.48 11.04 -5.18
N ASN A 172 -4.84 11.17 -6.46
CA ASN A 172 -3.93 10.96 -7.58
C ASN A 172 -3.21 9.60 -7.50
N SER A 173 -3.95 8.54 -7.16
CA SER A 173 -3.37 7.21 -6.91
C SER A 173 -3.65 6.25 -8.06
N VAL A 174 -2.79 5.25 -8.20
CA VAL A 174 -2.92 4.19 -9.21
C VAL A 174 -2.97 2.82 -8.53
N ILE A 175 -3.87 1.95 -8.98
CA ILE A 175 -3.96 0.56 -8.55
C ILE A 175 -3.76 -0.35 -9.76
N PHE A 176 -2.79 -1.27 -9.72
CA PHE A 176 -2.48 -2.11 -10.88
C PHE A 176 -3.25 -3.45 -10.89
N ASN A 177 -3.20 -4.23 -9.82
CA ASN A 177 -3.71 -5.59 -9.87
C ASN A 177 -5.19 -5.66 -9.50
N LYS A 178 -5.57 -4.99 -8.40
CA LYS A 178 -6.93 -5.01 -7.86
C LYS A 178 -7.13 -4.02 -6.73
N LEU A 179 -8.37 -3.56 -6.56
CA LEU A 179 -8.83 -2.86 -5.35
C LEU A 179 -9.98 -3.64 -4.71
N GLU A 180 -9.87 -4.00 -3.42
CA GLU A 180 -10.95 -4.70 -2.71
C GLU A 180 -11.21 -4.16 -1.30
N LEU A 181 -12.48 -3.82 -1.04
CA LEU A 181 -12.97 -3.37 0.26
C LEU A 181 -13.93 -4.39 0.86
N ARG A 182 -13.77 -4.67 2.16
CA ARG A 182 -14.64 -5.59 2.91
C ARG A 182 -14.99 -5.02 4.28
N ARG A 183 -16.08 -5.55 4.85
CA ARG A 183 -16.51 -5.37 6.25
C ARG A 183 -16.45 -3.91 6.70
N LYS A 184 -17.47 -3.11 6.39
CA LYS A 184 -17.61 -1.72 6.87
C LYS A 184 -16.40 -0.81 6.56
N THR A 185 -15.68 -1.08 5.48
CA THR A 185 -14.57 -0.22 5.04
C THR A 185 -15.11 0.98 4.30
N ASN A 186 -14.57 2.16 4.57
CA ASN A 186 -14.87 3.38 3.81
C ASN A 186 -13.65 3.77 2.98
N LEU A 187 -13.84 4.04 1.69
CA LEU A 187 -12.82 4.61 0.83
C LEU A 187 -13.35 5.88 0.18
N PHE A 188 -12.58 6.96 0.34
CA PHE A 188 -12.77 8.25 -0.30
C PHE A 188 -11.63 8.50 -1.27
N PHE A 189 -11.91 8.98 -2.48
CA PHE A 189 -10.86 9.28 -3.44
C PHE A 189 -11.11 10.53 -4.28
N ARG A 190 -10.02 11.06 -4.84
CA ARG A 190 -10.01 12.01 -5.94
C ARG A 190 -8.91 11.61 -6.92
N ASP A 191 -9.23 11.55 -8.21
CA ASP A 191 -8.29 11.18 -9.26
C ASP A 191 -7.67 9.78 -9.02
N LEU A 192 -8.50 8.73 -9.07
CA LEU A 192 -8.07 7.35 -8.86
C LEU A 192 -8.02 6.60 -10.20
N GLN A 193 -6.91 5.93 -10.46
CA GLN A 193 -6.73 5.09 -11.63
C GLN A 193 -6.67 3.61 -11.24
N ILE A 194 -7.33 2.76 -12.01
CA ILE A 194 -7.26 1.30 -11.88
C ILE A 194 -6.78 0.75 -13.23
N ASP A 195 -5.52 0.30 -13.27
CA ASP A 195 -4.86 -0.23 -14.45
C ASP A 195 -4.53 -1.71 -14.32
N THR A 196 -5.54 -2.53 -14.57
CA THR A 196 -5.48 -3.98 -14.54
C THR A 196 -5.23 -4.60 -15.92
N THR A 197 -4.72 -3.82 -16.87
CA THR A 197 -4.48 -4.30 -18.25
C THR A 197 -3.52 -5.49 -18.32
N LEU A 198 -2.57 -5.56 -17.38
CA LEU A 198 -1.54 -6.61 -17.32
C LEU A 198 -1.91 -7.84 -16.47
N VAL A 199 -3.10 -7.87 -15.85
CA VAL A 199 -3.46 -8.96 -14.91
C VAL A 199 -4.78 -9.63 -15.26
N ASN A 200 -4.88 -10.95 -15.16
CA ASN A 200 -6.17 -11.63 -15.30
C ASN A 200 -6.97 -11.61 -13.98
N ALA A 201 -7.43 -10.43 -13.57
CA ALA A 201 -8.27 -10.25 -12.38
C ALA A 201 -9.75 -10.54 -12.71
N LYS A 202 -10.40 -11.38 -11.89
CA LYS A 202 -11.86 -11.65 -11.99
C LYS A 202 -12.70 -10.38 -11.82
N ASN A 203 -12.27 -9.50 -10.92
CA ASN A 203 -12.86 -8.17 -10.75
C ASN A 203 -11.70 -7.21 -10.51
N ASP A 204 -11.72 -6.09 -11.21
CA ASP A 204 -10.74 -5.01 -11.10
C ASP A 204 -10.98 -4.22 -9.80
N LEU A 205 -12.27 -4.03 -9.47
CA LEU A 205 -12.74 -3.40 -8.24
C LEU A 205 -13.82 -4.25 -7.57
N ALA A 206 -13.70 -4.44 -6.26
CA ALA A 206 -14.71 -5.11 -5.45
C ALA A 206 -15.02 -4.33 -4.16
N VAL A 207 -16.30 -4.04 -3.91
CA VAL A 207 -16.77 -3.36 -2.69
C VAL A 207 -17.82 -4.23 -2.00
N LYS A 208 -17.53 -4.72 -0.81
CA LYS A 208 -18.34 -5.78 -0.17
C LYS A 208 -18.64 -5.51 1.30
N SER A 209 -19.73 -6.11 1.78
CA SER A 209 -20.02 -6.29 3.21
C SER A 209 -20.15 -4.97 3.98
N ASN A 210 -21.12 -4.15 3.59
CA ASN A 210 -21.44 -2.84 4.14
C ASN A 210 -20.31 -1.81 3.99
N SER A 211 -19.47 -1.97 2.97
CA SER A 211 -18.40 -1.01 2.68
C SER A 211 -18.93 0.14 1.83
N SER A 212 -18.22 1.25 1.82
CA SER A 212 -18.51 2.40 0.98
C SER A 212 -17.31 2.77 0.12
N PHE A 213 -17.57 3.06 -1.15
CA PHE A 213 -16.58 3.55 -2.11
C PHE A 213 -17.12 4.82 -2.75
N GLN A 214 -16.46 5.95 -2.48
CA GLN A 214 -16.96 7.27 -2.88
C GLN A 214 -15.83 8.17 -3.41
N GLY A 215 -16.09 8.95 -4.45
CA GLY A 215 -15.09 9.90 -4.95
C GLY A 215 -15.40 10.48 -6.33
N GLN A 216 -14.43 11.23 -6.83
CA GLN A 216 -14.48 11.88 -8.15
C GLN A 216 -13.28 11.46 -9.00
N ASP A 217 -13.49 11.41 -10.32
CA ASP A 217 -12.45 11.17 -11.33
C ASP A 217 -11.86 9.75 -11.22
N LEU A 218 -12.72 8.72 -11.34
CA LEU A 218 -12.30 7.31 -11.40
C LEU A 218 -12.02 6.90 -12.85
N ARG A 219 -10.82 6.39 -13.13
CA ARG A 219 -10.42 5.93 -14.45
C ARG A 219 -10.00 4.46 -14.43
N PHE A 220 -10.62 3.64 -15.27
CA PHE A 220 -10.10 2.32 -15.62
C PHE A 220 -9.34 2.39 -16.95
N TYR A 221 -8.18 1.72 -17.01
CA TYR A 221 -7.40 1.61 -18.26
C TYR A 221 -7.81 0.39 -19.09
N ARG A 222 -8.28 -0.66 -18.42
CA ARG A 222 -8.87 -1.81 -19.08
C ARG A 222 -10.11 -1.37 -19.87
N GLN A 223 -10.22 -1.84 -21.12
CA GLN A 223 -11.34 -1.48 -22.00
C GLN A 223 -12.70 -1.99 -21.50
N SER A 224 -12.72 -3.15 -20.84
CA SER A 224 -13.92 -3.81 -20.30
C SER A 224 -13.74 -4.19 -18.81
N PRO A 225 -13.73 -3.21 -17.89
CA PRO A 225 -13.48 -3.47 -16.48
C PRO A 225 -14.67 -4.15 -15.80
N ASN A 226 -14.38 -5.01 -14.85
CA ASN A 226 -15.32 -5.76 -14.02
C ASN A 226 -15.38 -5.14 -12.62
N VAL A 227 -16.56 -4.64 -12.25
CA VAL A 227 -16.81 -3.97 -10.97
C VAL A 227 -17.88 -4.74 -10.20
N ARG A 228 -17.55 -5.19 -8.99
CA ARG A 228 -18.47 -5.98 -8.15
C ARG A 228 -18.81 -5.28 -6.84
N ILE A 229 -20.10 -5.00 -6.62
CA ILE A 229 -20.60 -4.33 -5.43
C ILE A 229 -21.58 -5.26 -4.70
N LEU A 230 -21.31 -5.63 -3.45
CA LEU A 230 -22.19 -6.54 -2.68
C LEU A 230 -22.52 -5.95 -1.32
N LYS A 231 -23.82 -5.81 -1.02
CA LYS A 231 -24.37 -5.21 0.20
C LYS A 231 -23.58 -3.95 0.59
N SER A 232 -23.39 -3.02 -0.34
CA SER A 232 -22.44 -1.91 -0.17
C SER A 232 -22.91 -0.63 -0.88
N ASN A 233 -22.25 0.49 -0.59
CA ASN A 233 -22.48 1.76 -1.26
C ASN A 233 -21.34 2.07 -2.26
N PHE A 234 -21.71 2.44 -3.47
CA PHE A 234 -20.81 2.87 -4.53
C PHE A 234 -21.34 4.18 -5.12
N GLN A 235 -20.58 5.27 -4.99
CA GLN A 235 -20.98 6.59 -5.46
C GLN A 235 -19.78 7.30 -6.10
N VAL A 236 -19.76 7.38 -7.42
CA VAL A 236 -18.65 7.95 -8.18
C VAL A 236 -19.14 8.99 -9.17
N GLU A 237 -18.39 10.08 -9.29
CA GLU A 237 -18.60 11.10 -10.33
C GLU A 237 -17.38 11.17 -11.26
N LYS A 238 -17.61 11.60 -12.49
CA LYS A 238 -16.65 11.68 -13.59
C LYS A 238 -15.97 10.34 -13.85
N PHE A 239 -16.80 9.35 -14.17
CA PHE A 239 -16.33 7.99 -14.45
C PHE A 239 -15.73 7.87 -15.86
N ASN A 240 -14.60 7.18 -16.00
CA ASN A 240 -14.02 6.77 -17.28
C ASN A 240 -13.56 5.31 -17.24
N PRO A 241 -13.84 4.43 -18.24
CA PRO A 241 -14.59 4.66 -19.48
C PRO A 241 -16.08 4.91 -19.25
N GLN A 242 -16.81 5.21 -20.32
CA GLN A 242 -18.27 5.32 -20.31
C GLN A 242 -18.93 4.09 -19.67
N LEU A 243 -20.04 4.28 -18.94
CA LEU A 243 -20.68 3.24 -18.13
C LEU A 243 -21.09 1.98 -18.89
N ASN A 244 -21.41 2.11 -20.19
CA ASN A 244 -21.78 0.98 -21.05
C ASN A 244 -20.61 0.03 -21.39
N LYS A 245 -19.37 0.43 -21.10
CA LYS A 245 -18.18 -0.40 -21.29
C LYS A 245 -17.79 -1.20 -20.04
N ILE A 246 -18.58 -1.10 -18.98
CA ILE A 246 -18.22 -1.61 -17.65
C ILE A 246 -19.17 -2.74 -17.26
N HIS A 247 -18.59 -3.84 -16.81
CA HIS A 247 -19.30 -5.00 -16.31
C HIS A 247 -19.62 -4.82 -14.82
N PHE A 248 -20.71 -4.11 -14.53
CA PHE A 248 -21.20 -3.92 -13.17
C PHE A 248 -22.01 -5.13 -12.71
N LYS A 249 -21.63 -5.67 -11.54
CA LYS A 249 -22.36 -6.73 -10.84
C LYS A 249 -22.69 -6.28 -9.44
N TYR A 250 -23.95 -5.94 -9.17
CA TYR A 250 -24.40 -5.58 -7.84
C TYR A 250 -25.71 -6.25 -7.38
N ASP A 251 -25.83 -6.49 -6.06
CA ASP A 251 -27.05 -7.08 -5.48
C ASP A 251 -28.16 -6.04 -5.22
N LYS A 252 -29.38 -6.51 -4.96
CA LYS A 252 -30.56 -5.66 -4.69
C LYS A 252 -30.41 -4.77 -3.45
N THR A 253 -29.48 -5.10 -2.55
CA THR A 253 -29.25 -4.34 -1.30
C THR A 253 -28.19 -3.26 -1.45
N SER A 254 -27.46 -3.27 -2.56
CA SER A 254 -26.40 -2.31 -2.84
C SER A 254 -26.98 -1.01 -3.41
N LYS A 255 -26.38 0.11 -3.02
CA LYS A 255 -26.66 1.42 -3.60
C LYS A 255 -25.53 1.74 -4.57
N VAL A 256 -25.83 1.87 -5.86
CA VAL A 256 -24.83 2.07 -6.92
C VAL A 256 -25.22 3.25 -7.78
N LEU A 257 -24.38 4.29 -7.75
CA LEU A 257 -24.48 5.49 -8.55
C LEU A 257 -23.11 5.80 -9.19
N ALA A 258 -23.08 5.92 -10.51
CA ALA A 258 -21.95 6.40 -11.27
C ALA A 258 -22.45 7.53 -12.19
N ASP A 259 -21.84 8.71 -12.11
CA ASP A 259 -22.29 9.91 -12.83
C ASP A 259 -23.77 10.24 -12.61
N LYS A 260 -24.23 10.08 -11.36
CA LYS A 260 -25.64 10.27 -10.92
C LYS A 260 -26.64 9.31 -11.58
N GLN A 261 -26.17 8.27 -12.25
CA GLN A 261 -26.99 7.23 -12.88
C GLN A 261 -26.73 5.87 -12.23
N THR A 262 -27.74 5.01 -12.22
CA THR A 262 -27.55 3.61 -11.86
C THR A 262 -27.08 2.84 -13.09
N PRO A 263 -25.85 2.26 -13.09
CA PRO A 263 -25.34 1.51 -14.24
C PRO A 263 -26.15 0.22 -14.46
N LYS A 264 -26.08 -0.36 -15.67
CA LYS A 264 -26.74 -1.65 -15.96
C LYS A 264 -26.17 -2.75 -15.07
N ASN A 265 -27.04 -3.53 -14.42
CA ASN A 265 -26.64 -4.69 -13.64
C ASN A 265 -26.48 -5.94 -14.53
N GLU A 266 -25.41 -6.71 -14.32
CA GLU A 266 -25.16 -7.99 -14.97
C GLU A 266 -25.35 -9.20 -14.04
N PHE A 267 -25.85 -9.02 -12.81
CA PHE A 267 -26.48 -10.14 -12.11
C PHE A 267 -27.81 -10.47 -12.78
N SER A 268 -27.78 -11.40 -13.73
CA SER A 268 -28.94 -12.21 -14.10
C SER A 268 -29.17 -13.29 -13.06
#